data_AF-A0A9X3BU98-F1
#
_entry.id   AF-A0A9X3BU98-F1
#
_cell.length_a   1.000
_cell.length_b   1.000
_cell.length_c   1.000
_cell.angle_alpha   90.00
_cell.angle_beta   90.00
_cell.angle_gamma   90.00
#
_symmetry.space_group_name_H-M   'P 1'
#
loop_
_entity.id
_entity.type
_entity.pdbx_description
1 polymer ?
#
loop_
_entity_poly.entity_id
_entity_poly.type
_entity_poly.pdbx_seq_one_letter_code
_entity_poly.pdbx_strand_id
1 'polypeptide(L)'
;MMLIDSDLLDAQVVGVIARITASVDGLRVAVLADAGARGLRFALSAGIGEIIDPTDAESIAAFVSTTSSAAPMERVLAIGAHPDDVEIGCGATLLRHRDQGHWLSVLTLSRGAVGGPREDRRREAIGAAITMSAELLMGDITDTRI
;
A
#
# COMPACT_ATOMS: atom_id res chain seq x y z
N MET A 1 10.60 -1.02 -1.49
CA MET A 1 12.05 -1.25 -1.23
C MET A 1 12.19 -2.07 0.04
N MET A 2 13.26 -2.85 0.14
CA MET A 2 13.65 -3.59 1.34
C MET A 2 15.15 -3.40 1.58
N LEU A 3 15.53 -3.02 2.79
CA LEU A 3 16.93 -2.96 3.25
C LEU A 3 17.13 -4.08 4.27
N ILE A 4 18.23 -4.84 4.13
CA ILE A 4 18.48 -6.03 4.93
C ILE A 4 19.89 -5.95 5.49
N ASP A 5 20.01 -6.03 6.81
CA ASP A 5 21.32 -6.17 7.44
C ASP A 5 21.91 -7.55 7.11
N SER A 6 23.16 -7.56 6.67
CA SER A 6 23.86 -8.79 6.29
C SER A 6 24.01 -9.80 7.43
N ASP A 7 23.98 -9.34 8.69
CA ASP A 7 24.01 -10.21 9.87
C ASP A 7 22.74 -11.04 10.04
N LEU A 8 21.64 -10.63 9.39
CA LEU A 8 20.37 -11.35 9.39
C LEU A 8 20.28 -12.37 8.23
N LEU A 9 21.28 -12.44 7.35
CA LEU A 9 21.24 -13.33 6.19
C LEU A 9 21.68 -14.75 6.55
N ASP A 10 20.71 -15.66 6.51
CA ASP A 10 20.92 -17.10 6.48
C ASP A 10 20.12 -17.76 5.34
N ALA A 11 20.22 -19.08 5.20
CA ALA A 11 19.52 -19.82 4.16
C ALA A 11 17.98 -19.72 4.25
N GLN A 12 17.42 -19.59 5.46
CA GLN A 12 15.98 -19.45 5.64
C GLN A 12 15.51 -18.06 5.25
N VAL A 13 16.25 -17.03 5.69
CA VAL A 13 15.97 -15.62 5.37
C VAL A 13 16.10 -15.36 3.87
N VAL A 14 17.12 -15.90 3.22
CA VAL A 14 17.25 -15.86 1.75
C VAL A 14 16.03 -16.47 1.07
N GLY A 15 15.55 -17.63 1.54
CA GLY A 15 14.35 -18.26 1.01
C GLY A 15 13.08 -17.41 1.21
N VAL A 16 12.99 -16.64 2.29
CA VAL A 16 11.89 -15.69 2.53
C VAL A 16 11.98 -14.51 1.57
N ILE A 17 13.16 -13.90 1.45
CA ILE A 17 13.40 -12.76 0.55
C ILE A 17 13.01 -13.14 -0.87
N ALA A 18 13.47 -14.29 -1.37
CA ALA A 18 13.16 -14.78 -2.72
C ALA A 18 11.65 -14.92 -2.97
N ARG A 19 10.87 -15.37 -1.97
CA ARG A 19 9.41 -15.44 -2.10
C ARG A 19 8.77 -14.05 -2.15
N ILE A 20 9.26 -13.11 -1.35
CA ILE A 20 8.74 -11.74 -1.32
C ILE A 20 9.05 -11.02 -2.64
N THR A 21 10.29 -11.10 -3.14
CA THR A 21 10.65 -10.49 -4.44
C THR A 21 9.92 -11.12 -5.60
N ALA A 22 9.58 -12.42 -5.54
CA ALA A 22 8.73 -13.06 -6.55
C ALA A 22 7.25 -12.64 -6.48
N SER A 23 6.80 -12.10 -5.34
CA SER A 23 5.40 -11.71 -5.12
C SER A 23 5.14 -10.22 -5.29
N VAL A 24 6.20 -9.39 -5.29
CA VAL A 24 6.10 -7.94 -5.34
C VAL A 24 6.91 -7.43 -6.52
N ASP A 25 6.21 -7.12 -7.60
CA ASP A 25 6.81 -6.56 -8.82
C ASP A 25 7.53 -5.24 -8.52
N GLY A 26 8.76 -5.11 -9.04
CA GLY A 26 9.58 -3.91 -8.87
C GLY A 26 10.16 -3.73 -7.46
N LEU A 27 10.05 -4.72 -6.57
CA LEU A 27 10.67 -4.64 -5.24
C LEU A 27 12.20 -4.65 -5.35
N ARG A 28 12.80 -3.47 -5.13
CA ARG A 28 14.24 -3.34 -4.94
C ARG A 28 14.64 -3.81 -3.55
N VAL A 29 15.64 -4.69 -3.49
CA VAL A 29 16.21 -5.23 -2.26
C VAL A 29 17.70 -4.90 -2.26
N ALA A 30 18.19 -4.28 -1.19
CA ALA A 30 19.61 -4.10 -0.96
C ALA A 30 20.04 -4.69 0.37
N VAL A 31 21.26 -5.20 0.41
CA VAL A 31 21.90 -5.74 1.61
C VAL A 31 22.90 -4.71 2.14
N LEU A 32 22.74 -4.33 3.40
CA LEU A 32 23.70 -3.55 4.16
C LEU A 32 24.78 -4.50 4.65
N ALA A 33 25.97 -4.45 4.06
CA ALA A 33 27.09 -5.31 4.42
C ALA A 33 28.37 -4.49 4.54
N ASP A 34 29.13 -4.74 5.59
CA ASP A 34 30.52 -4.27 5.66
C ASP A 34 31.43 -5.11 4.74
N ALA A 35 32.75 -4.88 4.78
CA ALA A 35 33.73 -5.65 4.00
C ALA A 35 33.81 -7.16 4.36
N GLY A 36 32.94 -7.65 5.25
CA GLY A 36 32.83 -9.04 5.66
C GLY A 36 32.34 -9.98 4.57
N ALA A 37 33.04 -11.10 4.39
CA ALA A 37 32.76 -12.06 3.32
C ALA A 37 31.51 -12.93 3.54
N ARG A 38 30.95 -13.01 4.77
CA ARG A 38 29.87 -13.98 5.08
C ARG A 38 28.52 -13.52 4.54
N GLY A 39 28.10 -12.29 4.88
CA GLY A 39 26.87 -11.68 4.38
C GLY A 39 26.86 -11.48 2.86
N LEU A 40 28.02 -11.10 2.30
CA LEU A 40 28.19 -10.91 0.85
C LEU A 40 27.94 -12.20 0.04
N ARG A 41 28.43 -13.34 0.54
CA ARG A 41 28.23 -14.64 -0.14
C ARG A 41 26.77 -15.06 -0.14
N PHE A 42 26.04 -14.83 0.96
CA PHE A 42 24.62 -15.13 1.02
C PHE A 42 23.82 -14.22 0.09
N ALA A 43 24.08 -12.91 0.08
CA ALA A 43 23.46 -11.96 -0.83
C ALA A 43 23.64 -12.38 -2.30
N LEU A 44 24.87 -12.70 -2.70
CA LEU A 44 25.18 -13.17 -4.06
C LEU A 44 24.49 -14.50 -4.40
N SER A 45 24.46 -15.46 -3.46
CA SER A 45 23.78 -16.75 -3.67
C SER A 45 22.25 -16.60 -3.82
N ALA A 46 21.69 -15.54 -3.23
CA ALA A 46 20.29 -15.17 -3.35
C ALA A 46 19.97 -14.38 -4.64
N GLY A 47 21.00 -14.07 -5.46
CA GLY A 47 20.85 -13.23 -6.63
C GLY A 47 20.69 -11.73 -6.32
N ILE A 48 20.97 -11.32 -5.09
CA ILE A 48 20.90 -9.90 -4.69
C ILE A 48 22.23 -9.24 -5.09
N GLY A 49 22.20 -8.48 -6.18
CA GLY A 49 23.37 -7.77 -6.70
C GLY A 49 23.61 -6.39 -6.07
N GLU A 50 22.65 -5.88 -5.30
CA GLU A 50 22.70 -4.53 -4.74
C GLU A 50 23.14 -4.60 -3.27
N ILE A 51 24.40 -4.22 -3.02
CA ILE A 51 25.07 -4.31 -1.73
C ILE A 51 25.60 -2.91 -1.39
N ILE A 52 25.32 -2.46 -0.17
CA ILE A 52 25.59 -1.10 0.28
C ILE A 52 26.40 -1.18 1.57
N ASP A 53 27.50 -0.43 1.65
CA ASP A 53 28.25 -0.27 2.88
C ASP A 53 27.40 0.52 3.89
N PRO A 54 27.14 -0.01 5.11
CA PRO A 54 26.32 0.67 6.11
C PRO A 54 26.91 2.01 6.57
N THR A 55 28.20 2.25 6.36
CA THR A 55 28.89 3.52 6.67
C THR A 55 28.82 4.55 5.53
N ASP A 56 28.43 4.13 4.32
CA ASP A 56 28.26 5.01 3.17
C ASP A 56 26.83 5.57 3.11
N ALA A 57 26.64 6.68 3.84
CA ALA A 57 25.37 7.37 3.89
C ALA A 57 24.88 7.86 2.51
N GLU A 58 25.77 8.17 1.57
CA GLU A 58 25.40 8.62 0.23
C GLU A 58 24.80 7.47 -0.58
N SER A 59 25.42 6.28 -0.54
CA SER A 59 24.89 5.09 -1.21
C SER A 59 23.55 4.64 -0.62
N ILE A 60 23.38 4.71 0.71
CA ILE A 60 22.08 4.46 1.36
C ILE A 60 21.04 5.46 0.88
N ALA A 61 21.37 6.77 0.89
CA ALA A 61 20.46 7.82 0.45
C ALA A 61 20.11 7.71 -1.05
N ALA A 62 21.06 7.30 -1.90
CA ALA A 62 20.84 7.07 -3.32
C ALA A 62 19.88 5.88 -3.56
N PHE A 63 20.05 4.78 -2.83
CA PHE A 63 19.16 3.62 -2.92
C PHE A 63 17.73 3.97 -2.49
N VAL A 64 17.60 4.68 -1.37
CA VAL A 64 16.33 5.16 -0.83
C VAL A 64 15.65 6.13 -1.81
N SER A 65 16.38 7.13 -2.31
CA SER A 65 15.83 8.18 -3.18
C SER A 65 15.45 7.68 -4.57
N THR A 66 16.21 6.76 -5.15
CA THR A 66 15.89 6.18 -6.48
C THR A 66 14.61 5.34 -6.43
N THR A 67 14.20 4.89 -5.24
CA THR A 67 12.90 4.22 -5.05
C THR A 67 11.76 5.21 -4.78
N SER A 68 12.09 6.47 -4.49
CA SER A 68 11.16 7.58 -4.22
C SER A 68 10.80 8.36 -5.50
N SER A 69 10.61 7.66 -6.61
CA SER A 69 9.91 8.22 -7.78
C SER A 69 8.39 7.95 -7.71
N ALA A 70 7.86 7.67 -6.52
CA ALA A 70 6.42 7.63 -6.34
C ALA A 70 5.86 9.03 -6.66
N ALA A 71 4.83 9.08 -7.52
CA ALA A 71 4.02 10.27 -7.68
C ALA A 71 3.63 10.80 -6.28
N PRO A 72 3.45 12.12 -6.11
CA PRO A 72 3.09 12.68 -4.82
C PRO A 72 1.88 11.94 -4.24
N MET A 73 1.99 11.50 -2.99
CA MET A 73 0.93 10.79 -2.30
C MET A 73 -0.26 11.73 -2.10
N GLU A 74 -1.31 11.55 -2.89
CA GLU A 74 -2.50 12.38 -2.82
C GLU A 74 -3.50 11.88 -1.77
N ARG A 75 -4.40 12.78 -1.38
CA ARG A 75 -5.59 12.47 -0.57
C ARG A 75 -6.82 12.61 -1.45
N VAL A 76 -7.55 11.51 -1.64
CA VAL A 76 -8.75 11.47 -2.47
C VAL A 76 -9.97 11.33 -1.56
N LEU A 77 -10.87 12.31 -1.64
CA LEU A 77 -12.18 12.25 -1.01
C LEU A 77 -13.24 12.03 -2.09
N ALA A 78 -13.90 10.87 -2.06
CA ALA A 78 -15.06 10.60 -2.90
C ALA A 78 -16.34 10.81 -2.09
N ILE A 79 -17.30 11.54 -2.68
CA ILE A 79 -18.55 11.90 -2.00
C ILE A 79 -19.72 11.31 -2.79
N GLY A 80 -20.56 10.55 -2.10
CA GLY A 80 -21.82 9.99 -2.60
C GLY A 80 -23.01 10.46 -1.77
N ALA A 81 -24.17 10.56 -2.38
CA ALA A 81 -25.40 10.94 -1.67
C ALA A 81 -25.92 9.77 -0.81
N HIS A 82 -25.82 8.56 -1.33
CA HIS A 82 -26.30 7.31 -0.75
C HIS A 82 -25.18 6.27 -0.67
N PRO A 83 -25.30 5.29 0.23
CA PRO A 83 -24.43 4.11 0.20
C PRO A 83 -24.55 3.44 -1.16
N ASP A 84 -23.44 3.08 -1.82
CA ASP A 84 -23.28 2.54 -3.19
C ASP A 84 -22.93 3.52 -4.31
N ASP A 85 -23.21 4.83 -4.16
CA ASP A 85 -23.00 5.82 -5.24
C ASP A 85 -21.54 5.89 -5.68
N VAL A 86 -20.60 5.86 -4.72
CA VAL A 86 -19.16 6.01 -4.98
C VAL A 86 -18.58 4.75 -5.60
N GLU A 87 -18.99 3.59 -5.09
CA GLU A 87 -18.58 2.27 -5.55
C GLU A 87 -18.99 2.07 -7.02
N ILE A 88 -20.25 2.39 -7.33
CA ILE A 88 -20.81 2.27 -8.68
C ILE A 88 -20.21 3.32 -9.61
N GLY A 89 -20.09 4.57 -9.15
CA GLY A 89 -19.67 5.69 -9.98
C GLY A 89 -18.18 5.73 -10.29
N CYS A 90 -17.32 5.40 -9.33
CA CYS A 90 -15.88 5.56 -9.47
C CYS A 90 -15.02 4.55 -8.67
N GLY A 91 -15.58 3.43 -8.21
CA GLY A 91 -14.86 2.42 -7.43
C GLY A 91 -13.55 1.95 -8.08
N ALA A 92 -13.57 1.68 -9.39
CA ALA A 92 -12.35 1.26 -10.13
C ALA A 92 -11.27 2.35 -10.14
N THR A 93 -11.65 3.62 -10.28
CA THR A 93 -10.71 4.75 -10.24
C THR A 93 -10.08 4.90 -8.86
N LEU A 94 -10.87 4.73 -7.80
CA LEU A 94 -10.38 4.75 -6.43
C LEU A 94 -9.40 3.60 -6.16
N LEU A 95 -9.69 2.39 -6.63
CA LEU A 95 -8.74 1.26 -6.54
C LEU A 95 -7.42 1.57 -7.25
N ARG A 96 -7.45 2.25 -8.40
CA ARG A 96 -6.22 2.69 -9.08
C ARG A 96 -5.43 3.71 -8.25
N HIS A 97 -6.10 4.64 -7.60
CA HIS A 97 -5.44 5.57 -6.67
C HIS A 97 -4.85 4.85 -5.46
N ARG A 98 -5.55 3.86 -4.90
CA ARG A 98 -5.01 2.99 -3.84
C ARG A 98 -3.74 2.26 -4.31
N ASP A 99 -3.74 1.72 -5.53
CA ASP A 99 -2.57 1.00 -6.08
C ASP A 99 -1.38 1.94 -6.32
N GLN A 100 -1.64 3.24 -6.48
CA GLN A 100 -0.63 4.31 -6.50
C GLN A 100 -0.18 4.74 -5.09
N GLY A 101 -0.75 4.16 -4.04
CA GLY A 101 -0.47 4.44 -2.64
C GLY A 101 -1.30 5.58 -2.05
N HIS A 102 -2.21 6.21 -2.80
CA HIS A 102 -2.92 7.40 -2.33
C HIS A 102 -3.84 7.08 -1.14
N TRP A 103 -4.05 8.09 -0.28
CA TRP A 103 -4.98 7.97 0.84
C TRP A 103 -6.41 8.19 0.37
N LEU A 104 -7.31 7.25 0.68
CA LEU A 104 -8.71 7.29 0.24
C LEU A 104 -9.66 7.50 1.42
N SER A 105 -10.60 8.43 1.25
CA SER A 105 -11.76 8.57 2.11
C SER A 105 -13.04 8.60 1.25
N VAL A 106 -14.09 7.95 1.74
CA VAL A 106 -15.43 7.93 1.14
C VAL A 106 -16.39 8.58 2.11
N LEU A 107 -17.09 9.61 1.67
CA LEU A 107 -18.18 10.25 2.41
C LEU A 107 -19.51 9.90 1.77
N THR A 108 -20.39 9.27 2.54
CA THR A 108 -21.79 9.10 2.19
C THR A 108 -22.63 10.11 2.94
N LEU A 109 -23.43 10.93 2.25
CA LEU A 109 -24.19 12.02 2.88
C LEU A 109 -25.42 11.55 3.68
N SER A 110 -26.11 10.50 3.20
CA SER A 110 -27.29 9.92 3.86
C SER A 110 -27.10 8.44 4.19
N ARG A 111 -28.02 7.87 4.98
CA ARG A 111 -28.03 6.42 5.27
C ARG A 111 -28.84 5.58 4.28
N GLY A 112 -29.33 6.15 3.17
CA GLY A 112 -30.09 5.42 2.15
C GLY A 112 -31.36 4.73 2.69
N ALA A 113 -32.04 5.36 3.64
CA ALA A 113 -33.15 4.77 4.40
C ALA A 113 -34.40 4.45 3.57
N VAL A 114 -34.54 5.05 2.38
CA VAL A 114 -35.65 4.79 1.44
C VAL A 114 -35.31 3.62 0.51
N GLY A 115 -34.03 3.43 0.19
CA GLY A 115 -33.55 2.35 -0.68
C GLY A 115 -33.46 0.98 -0.01
N GLY A 116 -33.56 0.91 1.33
CA GLY A 116 -33.55 -0.34 2.08
C GLY A 116 -33.33 -0.14 3.58
N PRO A 117 -33.21 -1.23 4.36
CA PRO A 117 -32.92 -1.14 5.79
C PRO A 117 -31.58 -0.43 6.04
N ARG A 118 -31.61 0.63 6.87
CA ARG A 118 -30.41 1.45 7.18
C ARG A 118 -29.21 0.61 7.65
N GLU A 119 -29.45 -0.41 8.46
CA GLU A 119 -28.39 -1.26 9.00
C GLU A 119 -27.73 -2.13 7.93
N ASP A 120 -28.50 -2.67 6.99
CA ASP A 120 -27.96 -3.49 5.90
C ASP A 120 -27.16 -2.60 4.94
N ARG A 121 -27.72 -1.45 4.56
CA ARG A 121 -27.02 -0.44 3.73
C ARG A 121 -25.71 0.03 4.39
N ARG A 122 -25.71 0.23 5.71
CA ARG A 122 -24.51 0.55 6.48
C ARG A 122 -23.48 -0.58 6.42
N ARG A 123 -23.89 -1.85 6.56
CA ARG A 123 -22.97 -3.00 6.47
C ARG A 123 -22.38 -3.12 5.07
N GLU A 124 -23.17 -2.90 4.03
CA GLU A 124 -22.71 -2.86 2.63
C GLU A 124 -21.63 -1.79 2.44
N ALA A 125 -21.87 -0.55 2.87
CA ALA A 125 -20.90 0.55 2.79
C ALA A 125 -19.59 0.23 3.55
N ILE A 126 -19.70 -0.36 4.74
CA ILE A 126 -18.52 -0.80 5.51
C ILE A 126 -17.74 -1.86 4.73
N GLY A 127 -18.43 -2.86 4.16
CA GLY A 127 -17.80 -3.91 3.36
C GLY A 127 -17.08 -3.36 2.13
N ALA A 128 -17.70 -2.40 1.44
CA ALA A 128 -17.10 -1.72 0.30
C ALA A 128 -15.84 -0.93 0.69
N ALA A 129 -15.93 -0.10 1.74
CA ALA A 129 -14.79 0.68 2.23
C ALA A 129 -13.61 -0.20 2.65
N ILE A 130 -13.86 -1.32 3.34
CA ILE A 130 -12.84 -2.31 3.69
C ILE A 130 -12.17 -2.87 2.42
N THR A 131 -12.96 -3.26 1.42
CA THR A 131 -12.46 -3.81 0.16
C THR A 131 -11.55 -2.81 -0.58
N MET A 132 -11.90 -1.54 -0.50
CA MET A 132 -11.15 -0.45 -1.13
C MET A 132 -10.00 0.08 -0.26
N SER A 133 -9.86 -0.38 0.98
CA SER A 133 -8.93 0.18 1.97
C SER A 133 -9.11 1.69 2.16
N ALA A 134 -10.36 2.15 2.16
CA ALA A 134 -10.73 3.55 2.32
C ALA A 134 -11.32 3.83 3.70
N GLU A 135 -11.12 5.05 4.20
CA GLU A 135 -11.81 5.55 5.38
C GLU A 135 -13.26 5.88 5.04
N LEU A 136 -14.23 5.33 5.78
CA LEU A 136 -15.65 5.62 5.58
C LEU A 136 -16.16 6.67 6.56
N LEU A 137 -16.73 7.74 6.02
CA LEU A 137 -17.47 8.77 6.73
C LEU A 137 -18.95 8.68 6.34
N MET A 138 -19.84 8.60 7.33
CA MET A 138 -21.28 8.59 7.08
C MET A 138 -21.96 9.79 7.73
N GLY A 139 -22.62 10.57 6.89
CA GLY A 139 -23.57 11.60 7.29
C GLY A 139 -24.91 11.01 7.73
N ASP A 140 -25.81 11.91 8.11
CA ASP A 140 -27.18 11.57 8.51
C ASP A 140 -28.19 12.55 7.89
N ILE A 141 -27.87 13.06 6.69
CA ILE A 141 -28.84 13.86 5.92
C ILE A 141 -30.03 12.97 5.60
N THR A 142 -31.23 13.56 5.66
CA THR A 142 -32.46 12.83 5.35
C THR A 142 -32.42 12.40 3.90
N ASP A 143 -32.50 11.09 3.69
CA ASP A 143 -32.56 10.49 2.37
C ASP A 143 -33.68 11.12 1.53
N THR A 144 -33.46 11.31 0.23
CA THR A 144 -34.34 12.05 -0.72
C THR A 144 -34.48 13.55 -0.46
N ARG A 145 -33.67 14.13 0.44
CA ARG A 145 -33.62 15.57 0.75
C ARG A 145 -32.18 16.11 0.82
N ILE A 146 -31.33 15.58 -0.05
CA ILE A 146 -29.92 15.94 -0.20
C ILE A 146 -29.80 17.07 -1.21
#